data_AF-A0A8X6TEC7-F1
#
_entry.id   AF-A0A8X6TEC7-F1
#
_cell.length_a   1.000
_cell.length_b   1.000
_cell.length_c   1.000
_cell.angle_alpha   90.00
_cell.angle_beta   90.00
_cell.angle_gamma   90.00
#
_symmetry.space_group_name_H-M   'P 1'
#
loop_
_entity.id
_entity.type
_entity.pdbx_description
1 polymer ?
#
loop_
_entity_poly.entity_id
_entity_poly.type
_entity_poly.pdbx_seq_one_letter_code
_entity_poly.pdbx_strand_id
1 'polypeptide(L)'
;MRLTWKLFKIIIFIACVACFSWQSANFFQIYFSYPTATSIELTFPEDVKKPAVTLCNNNPVKREKFCSEFPHLCQKPNNLTEFCKRHPYFCTNDVSDLVIPKLGYYASNSIPEVRKALMEIYIHNISHDGADHWSWTVPFDDGSLERYKS
;
A
#
# COMPACT_ATOMS: atom_id res chain seq x y z
N MET A 1 -3.79 76.84 -21.73
CA MET A 1 -4.63 75.82 -22.39
C MET A 1 -3.85 74.70 -23.10
N ARG A 2 -2.85 74.95 -23.96
CA ARG A 2 -2.14 73.85 -24.68
C ARG A 2 -1.40 72.83 -23.79
N LEU A 3 -0.95 73.22 -22.59
CA LEU A 3 -0.17 72.37 -21.69
C LEU A 3 -1.03 71.30 -20.97
N THR A 4 -2.21 71.67 -20.47
CA THR A 4 -3.11 70.75 -19.75
C THR A 4 -3.58 69.59 -20.63
N TRP A 5 -3.83 69.83 -21.92
CA TRP A 5 -4.17 68.79 -22.89
C TRP A 5 -3.03 67.79 -23.14
N LYS A 6 -1.77 68.23 -23.07
CA LYS A 6 -0.60 67.31 -23.12
C LYS A 6 -0.51 66.47 -21.85
N LEU A 7 -0.67 67.08 -20.67
CA LEU A 7 -0.65 66.38 -19.39
C LEU A 7 -1.76 65.33 -19.29
N PHE A 8 -2.98 65.65 -19.71
CA PHE A 8 -4.11 64.70 -19.75
C PHE A 8 -3.80 63.46 -20.62
N LYS A 9 -3.23 63.66 -21.82
CA LYS A 9 -2.80 62.54 -22.68
C LYS A 9 -1.68 61.71 -22.06
N ILE A 10 -0.73 62.33 -21.36
CA ILE A 10 0.36 61.63 -20.66
C ILE A 10 -0.19 60.79 -19.50
N ILE A 11 -1.12 61.34 -18.70
CA ILE A 11 -1.75 60.62 -17.58
C ILE A 11 -2.53 59.39 -18.10
N ILE A 12 -3.30 59.53 -19.18
CA ILE A 12 -3.99 58.40 -19.82
C ILE A 12 -2.98 57.36 -20.31
N PHE A 13 -1.92 57.77 -20.99
CA PHE A 13 -0.90 56.86 -21.49
C PHE A 13 -0.21 56.06 -20.36
N ILE A 14 0.15 56.73 -19.26
CA ILE A 14 0.72 56.10 -18.06
C ILE A 14 -0.27 55.11 -17.44
N ALA A 15 -1.55 55.48 -17.32
CA ALA A 15 -2.58 54.58 -16.80
C ALA A 15 -2.75 53.32 -17.68
N CYS A 16 -2.81 53.48 -19.01
CA CYS A 16 -2.88 52.36 -19.94
C CYS A 16 -1.66 51.44 -19.84
N VAL A 17 -0.44 52.00 -19.77
CA VAL A 17 0.81 51.21 -19.62
C VAL A 17 0.85 50.48 -18.27
N ALA A 18 0.40 51.10 -17.19
CA ALA A 18 0.32 50.46 -15.87
C ALA A 18 -0.67 49.28 -15.87
N CYS A 19 -1.88 49.47 -16.39
CA CYS A 19 -2.89 48.40 -16.49
C CYS A 19 -2.42 47.25 -17.40
N PHE A 20 -1.80 47.56 -18.55
CA PHE A 20 -1.25 46.54 -19.45
C PHE A 20 -0.11 45.74 -18.80
N SER A 21 0.79 46.41 -18.08
CA SER A 21 1.89 45.77 -17.35
C SER A 21 1.37 44.85 -16.24
N TRP A 22 0.35 45.31 -15.49
CA TRP A 22 -0.32 44.51 -14.46
C TRP A 22 -1.00 43.27 -15.04
N GLN A 23 -1.78 43.43 -16.13
CA GLN A 23 -2.43 42.32 -16.81
C GLN A 23 -1.42 41.28 -17.31
N SER A 24 -0.32 41.76 -17.91
CA SER A 24 0.77 40.91 -18.41
C SER A 24 1.44 40.12 -17.28
N ALA A 25 1.74 40.76 -16.15
CA ALA A 25 2.35 40.11 -14.99
C ALA A 25 1.48 38.98 -14.41
N ASN A 26 0.16 39.18 -14.35
CA ASN A 26 -0.78 38.14 -13.91
C ASN A 26 -0.84 36.97 -14.91
N PHE A 27 -0.78 37.24 -16.22
CA PHE A 27 -0.71 36.18 -17.23
C PHE A 27 0.60 35.37 -17.13
N PHE A 28 1.73 36.03 -16.90
CA PHE A 28 3.02 35.34 -16.66
C PHE A 28 3.01 34.50 -15.36
N GLN A 29 2.37 34.97 -14.28
CA GLN A 29 2.20 34.17 -13.06
C GLN A 29 1.45 32.86 -13.34
N ILE A 30 0.34 32.93 -14.11
CA ILE A 30 -0.44 31.75 -14.50
C ILE A 30 0.39 30.82 -15.40
N TYR A 31 1.11 31.37 -16.38
CA TYR A 31 1.99 30.60 -17.27
C TYR A 31 3.10 29.84 -16.51
N PHE A 32 3.84 30.53 -15.63
CA PHE A 32 4.90 29.92 -14.83
C PHE A 32 4.40 29.01 -13.69
N SER A 33 3.09 28.98 -13.43
CA SER A 33 2.47 28.00 -12.51
C SER A 33 2.23 26.63 -13.17
N TYR A 34 2.49 26.50 -14.48
CA TYR A 34 2.28 25.28 -15.29
C TYR A 34 0.96 24.53 -15.01
N PRO A 35 -0.21 25.21 -14.99
CA PRO A 35 -1.49 24.58 -14.68
C PRO A 35 -1.85 23.54 -15.74
N THR A 36 -1.81 22.26 -15.35
CA THR A 36 -2.13 21.15 -16.24
C THR A 36 -3.63 20.90 -16.25
N ALA A 37 -4.28 21.08 -17.40
CA ALA A 37 -5.70 20.83 -17.59
C ALA A 37 -5.94 19.40 -18.13
N THR A 38 -6.39 18.49 -17.26
CA THR A 38 -6.74 17.12 -17.66
C THR A 38 -8.15 17.06 -18.26
N SER A 39 -8.24 16.83 -19.56
CA SER A 39 -9.49 16.40 -20.19
C SER A 39 -9.67 14.89 -20.01
N ILE A 40 -10.85 14.45 -19.60
CA ILE A 40 -11.18 13.02 -19.44
C ILE A 40 -12.24 12.65 -20.46
N GLU A 41 -11.86 11.83 -21.43
CA GLU A 41 -12.76 11.27 -22.44
C GLU A 41 -12.95 9.77 -22.18
N LEU A 42 -14.20 9.30 -22.21
CA LEU A 42 -14.56 7.90 -21.97
C LEU A 42 -14.75 7.16 -23.30
N THR A 43 -13.67 6.56 -23.79
CA THR A 43 -13.70 5.70 -24.99
C THR A 43 -13.91 4.24 -24.61
N PHE A 44 -14.79 3.54 -25.33
CA PHE A 44 -14.99 2.08 -25.21
C PHE A 44 -14.38 1.37 -26.42
N PRO A 45 -13.09 0.94 -26.38
CA PRO A 45 -12.47 0.22 -27.48
C PRO A 45 -12.99 -1.22 -27.56
N GLU A 46 -13.05 -1.78 -28.78
CA GLU A 46 -13.48 -3.16 -29.02
C GLU A 46 -12.51 -4.18 -28.40
N ASP A 47 -11.19 -3.89 -28.47
CA ASP A 47 -10.13 -4.68 -27.84
C ASP A 47 -9.56 -3.98 -26.60
N VAL A 48 -9.77 -4.59 -25.41
CA VAL A 48 -9.15 -4.17 -24.15
C VAL A 48 -8.05 -5.15 -23.76
N LYS A 49 -6.82 -4.64 -23.56
CA LYS A 49 -5.72 -5.46 -23.02
C LYS A 49 -6.08 -5.95 -21.62
N LYS A 50 -6.20 -7.27 -21.46
CA LYS A 50 -6.54 -7.91 -20.17
C LYS A 50 -5.51 -7.54 -19.10
N PRO A 51 -5.94 -7.14 -17.89
CA PRO A 51 -5.02 -6.88 -16.77
C PRO A 51 -4.41 -8.19 -16.26
N ALA A 52 -3.25 -8.08 -15.59
CA ALA A 52 -2.76 -9.17 -14.76
C ALA A 52 -3.66 -9.31 -13.51
N VAL A 53 -4.05 -10.54 -13.17
CA VAL A 53 -4.85 -10.84 -11.98
C VAL A 53 -4.00 -11.67 -11.03
N THR A 54 -3.48 -11.04 -9.98
CA THR A 54 -2.72 -11.73 -8.92
C THR A 54 -3.69 -12.27 -7.88
N LEU A 55 -3.65 -13.59 -7.64
CA LEU A 55 -4.45 -14.26 -6.62
C LEU A 55 -3.55 -14.72 -5.47
N CYS A 56 -3.75 -14.16 -4.29
CA CYS A 56 -3.01 -14.52 -3.07
C CYS A 56 -3.87 -15.40 -2.15
N ASN A 57 -3.23 -16.28 -1.38
CA ASN A 57 -3.86 -16.97 -0.27
C ASN A 57 -3.75 -16.10 1.00
N ASN A 58 -4.84 -15.92 1.75
CA ASN A 58 -4.83 -15.19 3.01
C ASN A 58 -4.00 -15.88 4.11
N ASN A 59 -3.65 -17.16 3.96
CA ASN A 59 -2.70 -17.83 4.85
C ASN A 59 -1.24 -17.61 4.38
N PRO A 60 -0.40 -16.87 5.11
CA PRO A 60 0.95 -16.50 4.67
C PRO A 60 1.98 -17.65 4.72
N VAL A 61 1.75 -18.69 5.52
CA VAL A 61 2.73 -19.79 5.70
C VAL A 61 2.05 -21.16 5.66
N LYS A 62 2.59 -22.11 4.88
CA LYS A 62 2.09 -23.49 4.87
C LYS A 62 2.31 -24.16 6.22
N ARG A 63 1.23 -24.75 6.77
CA ARG A 63 1.20 -25.45 8.06
C ARG A 63 2.32 -26.50 8.18
N GLU A 64 2.52 -27.33 7.16
CA GLU A 64 3.57 -28.36 7.18
C GLU A 64 4.97 -27.74 7.27
N LYS A 65 5.27 -26.69 6.49
CA LYS A 65 6.57 -26.00 6.57
C LYS A 65 6.79 -25.42 7.97
N PHE A 66 5.81 -24.66 8.47
CA PHE A 66 5.90 -24.02 9.79
C PHE A 66 6.15 -25.03 10.92
N CYS A 67 5.40 -26.13 10.98
CA CYS A 67 5.58 -27.13 12.03
C CYS A 67 6.80 -28.04 11.84
N SER A 68 7.35 -28.14 10.61
CA SER A 68 8.65 -28.81 10.37
C SER A 68 9.84 -27.96 10.83
N GLU A 69 9.71 -26.64 10.77
CA GLU A 69 10.76 -25.67 11.12
C GLU A 69 10.70 -25.28 12.60
N PHE A 70 9.48 -25.11 13.14
CA PHE A 70 9.20 -24.74 14.53
C PHE A 70 8.28 -25.75 15.24
N PRO A 71 8.70 -27.04 15.41
CA PRO A 71 7.84 -28.08 15.98
C PRO A 71 7.38 -27.78 17.41
N HIS A 72 8.21 -27.10 18.21
CA HIS A 72 7.86 -26.67 19.56
C HIS A 72 6.71 -25.65 19.62
N LEU A 73 6.48 -24.91 18.52
CA LEU A 73 5.39 -23.96 18.36
C LEU A 73 4.10 -24.59 17.81
N CYS A 74 4.06 -25.91 17.62
CA CYS A 74 2.86 -26.63 17.19
C CYS A 74 2.31 -27.58 18.28
N GLN A 75 1.05 -28.00 18.13
CA GLN A 75 0.29 -28.82 19.06
C GLN A 75 -0.77 -29.64 18.31
N LYS A 76 -1.11 -30.84 18.79
CA LYS A 76 -2.28 -31.59 18.27
C LYS A 76 -3.57 -30.99 18.87
N PRO A 77 -4.65 -30.78 18.08
CA PRO A 77 -5.85 -30.10 18.57
C PRO A 77 -6.54 -30.93 19.66
N ASN A 78 -6.85 -30.29 20.79
CA ASN A 78 -7.37 -30.96 22.00
C ASN A 78 -8.67 -31.76 21.77
N ASN A 79 -9.47 -31.38 20.77
CA ASN A 79 -10.68 -32.09 20.33
C ASN A 79 -10.67 -32.22 18.80
N LEU A 80 -10.05 -33.29 18.29
CA LEU A 80 -10.00 -33.62 16.86
C LEU A 80 -11.39 -33.62 16.21
N THR A 81 -12.37 -34.25 16.84
CA THR A 81 -13.74 -34.39 16.29
C THR A 81 -14.43 -33.04 16.11
N GLU A 82 -14.27 -32.11 17.04
CA GLU A 82 -14.82 -30.76 16.90
C GLU A 82 -14.01 -29.90 15.93
N PHE A 83 -12.68 -29.99 15.97
CA PHE A 83 -11.81 -29.28 15.05
C PHE A 83 -12.11 -29.64 13.59
N CYS A 84 -12.23 -30.94 13.28
CA CYS A 84 -12.58 -31.41 11.93
C CYS A 84 -14.03 -31.07 11.52
N LYS A 85 -14.98 -30.95 12.46
CA LYS A 85 -16.33 -30.44 12.17
C LYS A 85 -16.33 -28.96 11.80
N ARG A 86 -15.49 -28.14 12.44
CA ARG A 86 -15.35 -26.71 12.13
C ARG A 86 -14.48 -26.46 10.88
N HIS A 87 -13.48 -27.31 10.63
CA HIS A 87 -12.46 -27.12 9.59
C HIS A 87 -12.17 -28.42 8.81
N PRO A 88 -13.15 -28.97 8.05
CA PRO A 88 -13.01 -30.25 7.37
C PRO A 88 -11.87 -30.32 6.34
N TYR A 89 -11.47 -29.16 5.78
CA TYR A 89 -10.34 -29.03 4.86
C TYR A 89 -8.99 -29.47 5.45
N PHE A 90 -8.81 -29.42 6.77
CA PHE A 90 -7.59 -29.90 7.43
C PHE A 90 -7.64 -31.40 7.80
N CYS A 91 -8.78 -32.06 7.62
CA CYS A 91 -9.01 -33.45 8.02
C CYS A 91 -9.43 -34.35 6.83
N THR A 92 -8.98 -34.01 5.62
CA THR A 92 -9.30 -34.74 4.39
C THR A 92 -8.47 -36.03 4.20
N ASN A 93 -7.31 -36.09 4.86
CA ASN A 93 -6.40 -37.26 4.89
C ASN A 93 -6.30 -37.80 6.32
N ASP A 94 -5.38 -38.74 6.58
CA ASP A 94 -5.08 -39.26 7.92
C ASP A 94 -4.78 -38.10 8.90
N VAL A 95 -5.55 -38.04 9.99
CA VAL A 95 -5.46 -37.00 11.02
C VAL A 95 -4.46 -37.33 12.11
N SER A 96 -3.80 -38.49 12.07
CA SER A 96 -2.87 -38.95 13.11
C SER A 96 -1.72 -37.96 13.33
N ASP A 97 -1.21 -37.35 12.27
CA ASP A 97 -0.14 -36.33 12.30
C ASP A 97 -0.64 -34.88 12.16
N LEU A 98 -1.93 -34.64 12.46
CA LEU A 98 -2.52 -33.31 12.45
C LEU A 98 -2.03 -32.44 13.62
N VAL A 99 -0.90 -31.77 13.41
CA VAL A 99 -0.42 -30.66 14.24
C VAL A 99 -0.86 -29.31 13.68
N ILE A 100 -1.21 -28.39 14.56
CA ILE A 100 -1.53 -26.99 14.26
C ILE A 100 -0.57 -26.04 15.02
N PRO A 101 -0.20 -24.89 14.45
CA PRO A 101 0.55 -23.86 15.17
C PRO A 101 -0.22 -23.33 16.38
N LYS A 102 0.50 -22.93 17.44
CA LYS A 102 -0.02 -22.26 18.65
C LYS A 102 -0.36 -20.79 18.41
N LEU A 103 -1.00 -20.50 17.26
CA LEU A 103 -1.53 -19.19 16.91
C LEU A 103 -2.90 -18.97 17.56
N GLY A 104 -3.17 -17.73 17.99
CA GLY A 104 -4.41 -17.33 18.68
C GLY A 104 -5.70 -17.44 17.85
N TYR A 105 -5.61 -17.85 16.58
CA TYR A 105 -6.77 -18.16 15.75
C TYR A 105 -7.32 -19.59 15.98
N TYR A 106 -6.52 -20.49 16.57
CA TYR A 106 -6.88 -21.89 16.83
C TYR A 106 -6.43 -22.44 18.19
N ALA A 107 -5.44 -21.81 18.84
CA ALA A 107 -5.06 -22.06 20.23
C ALA A 107 -5.61 -20.94 21.13
N SER A 108 -5.96 -21.24 22.39
CA SER A 108 -6.58 -20.26 23.30
C SER A 108 -5.69 -19.06 23.63
N ASN A 109 -4.37 -19.23 23.49
CA ASN A 109 -3.35 -18.24 23.86
C ASN A 109 -2.40 -18.07 22.66
N SER A 110 -2.31 -16.86 22.09
CA SER A 110 -1.25 -16.52 21.14
C SER A 110 0.06 -16.30 21.88
N ILE A 111 0.98 -17.27 21.79
CA ILE A 111 2.30 -17.16 22.44
C ILE A 111 3.14 -16.11 21.67
N PRO A 112 3.77 -15.11 22.32
CA PRO A 112 4.55 -14.07 21.64
C PRO A 112 5.69 -14.61 20.75
N GLU A 113 6.26 -15.77 21.11
CA GLU A 113 7.24 -16.54 20.34
C GLU A 113 6.74 -16.89 18.93
N VAL A 114 5.45 -17.20 18.79
CA VAL A 114 4.83 -17.55 17.50
C VAL A 114 4.70 -16.33 16.59
N ARG A 115 4.47 -15.13 17.16
CA ARG A 115 4.50 -13.87 16.40
C ARG A 115 5.92 -13.56 15.91
N LYS A 116 6.95 -13.85 16.72
CA LYS A 116 8.37 -13.69 16.32
C LYS A 116 8.76 -14.65 15.20
N ALA A 117 8.50 -15.95 15.34
CA ALA A 117 8.81 -16.94 14.31
C ALA A 117 8.13 -16.65 12.96
N LEU A 118 6.87 -16.19 12.98
CA LEU A 118 6.19 -15.72 11.75
C LEU A 118 6.84 -14.47 11.14
N MET A 119 7.31 -13.53 11.97
CA MET A 119 8.00 -12.33 11.50
C MET A 119 9.37 -12.68 10.88
N GLU A 120 10.10 -13.63 11.47
CA GLU A 120 11.37 -14.15 10.94
C GLU A 120 11.16 -14.81 9.57
N ILE A 121 10.14 -15.68 9.42
CA ILE A 121 9.75 -16.27 8.13
C ILE A 121 9.35 -15.20 7.11
N TYR A 122 8.63 -14.16 7.52
CA TYR A 122 8.20 -13.08 6.63
C TYR A 122 9.39 -12.27 6.10
N ILE A 123 10.33 -11.90 6.97
CA ILE A 123 11.59 -11.21 6.60
C ILE A 123 12.43 -12.11 5.67
N HIS A 124 12.53 -13.41 5.95
CA HIS A 124 13.30 -14.35 5.13
C HIS A 124 12.67 -14.57 3.73
N ASN A 125 11.35 -14.57 3.61
CA ASN A 125 10.71 -14.67 2.29
C ASN A 125 10.96 -13.39 1.47
N ILE A 126 10.83 -12.21 2.08
CA ILE A 126 11.11 -10.92 1.43
C ILE A 126 12.55 -10.84 0.90
N SER A 127 13.55 -11.38 1.63
CA SER A 127 14.94 -11.40 1.15
C SER A 127 15.19 -12.36 -0.01
N HIS A 128 14.28 -13.30 -0.27
CA HIS A 128 14.39 -14.30 -1.33
C HIS A 128 13.68 -13.92 -2.63
N ASP A 129 12.59 -13.13 -2.57
CA ASP A 129 11.73 -12.81 -3.73
C ASP A 129 12.28 -11.70 -4.63
N GLY A 130 13.42 -11.09 -4.29
CA GLY A 130 14.07 -10.02 -5.06
C GLY A 130 13.98 -8.66 -4.39
N ALA A 131 15.14 -8.04 -4.15
CA ALA A 131 15.25 -6.73 -3.50
C ALA A 131 15.22 -5.57 -4.52
N ASP A 132 14.33 -5.61 -5.51
CA ASP A 132 14.13 -4.55 -6.50
C ASP A 132 13.40 -3.31 -5.93
N HIS A 133 14.15 -2.59 -5.08
CA HIS A 133 14.02 -1.16 -4.82
C HIS A 133 12.69 -0.66 -4.22
N TRP A 134 11.95 -1.52 -3.51
CA TRP A 134 10.83 -1.10 -2.65
C TRP A 134 11.16 -1.28 -1.16
N SER A 135 10.63 -0.40 -0.32
CA SER A 135 10.93 -0.32 1.12
C SER A 135 9.66 -0.59 1.95
N TRP A 136 9.43 -1.84 2.33
CA TRP A 136 8.22 -2.27 3.03
C TRP A 136 8.17 -1.76 4.49
N THR A 137 7.30 -0.79 4.78
CA THR A 137 6.86 -0.53 6.16
C THR A 137 5.87 -1.62 6.58
N VAL A 138 6.31 -2.54 7.44
CA VAL A 138 5.43 -3.61 7.96
C VAL A 138 4.45 -2.99 8.97
N PRO A 139 3.13 -3.11 8.79
CA PRO A 139 2.16 -2.55 9.74
C PRO A 139 2.16 -3.36 11.04
N PHE A 140 2.39 -2.70 12.17
CA PHE A 140 2.06 -3.21 13.50
C PHE A 140 0.72 -2.61 13.95
N ASP A 141 -0.18 -3.45 14.48
CA ASP A 141 -1.50 -3.03 15.00
C ASP A 141 -1.43 -2.08 16.22
N ASP A 142 -0.25 -1.85 16.78
CA ASP A 142 0.03 -0.86 17.84
C ASP A 142 0.50 0.51 17.30
N GLY A 143 0.66 0.66 15.99
CA GLY A 143 1.08 1.90 15.34
C GLY A 143 2.58 2.22 15.47
N SER A 144 3.39 1.34 16.05
CA SER A 144 4.85 1.54 16.13
C SER A 144 5.55 1.22 14.80
N LEU A 145 6.44 2.12 14.38
CA LEU A 145 7.25 1.98 13.16
C LEU A 145 8.72 1.74 13.52
N GLU A 146 9.05 0.52 13.97
CA GLU A 146 10.45 0.13 14.12
C GLU A 146 11.14 0.00 12.76
N ARG A 147 11.94 1.00 12.40
CA ARG A 147 12.66 1.07 11.13
C ARG A 147 13.98 0.29 11.21
N TYR A 148 13.89 -1.04 11.14
CA TYR A 148 15.08 -1.88 10.99
C TYR A 148 15.85 -1.49 9.73
N LYS A 149 17.18 -1.38 9.88
CA LYS A 149 18.12 -1.00 8.84
C LYS A 149 19.19 -2.08 8.75
N SER A 150 19.47 -2.57 7.54
CA SER A 150 20.59 -3.45 7.22
C SER A 150 21.92 -2.70 7.33
#